data_AF-K0RLW0-F1
#
_entry.id   AF-K0RLW0-F1
#
_cell.length_a   1.000
_cell.length_b   1.000
_cell.length_c   1.000
_cell.angle_alpha   90.00
_cell.angle_beta   90.00
_cell.angle_gamma   90.00
#
_symmetry.space_group_name_H-M   'P 1'
#
loop_
_entity.id
_entity.type
_entity.pdbx_description
1 polymer ?
#
loop_
_entity_poly.entity_id
_entity_poly.type
_entity_poly.pdbx_seq_one_letter_code
_entity_poly.pdbx_strand_id
1 'polypeptide(L)'
;MATAQSFFAAKGLPFSKSTAQTLSQQGVLSSSDLRYLDESVFMGLFAGEKPIIQNKAKAAWKELVQPPVVVQASAVGQPFNFSAAPAASSIAPMDIESQGKPAAGGVT
;
A
#
# COMPACT_ATOMS: atom_id res chain seq x y z
N MET A 1 6.56 16.88 -10.59
CA MET A 1 5.27 17.21 -9.95
C MET A 1 4.29 16.08 -10.23
N ALA A 2 3.54 15.60 -9.23
CA ALA A 2 2.54 14.56 -9.42
C ALA A 2 1.27 15.16 -10.04
N THR A 3 0.84 14.65 -11.19
CA THR A 3 -0.36 15.13 -11.88
C THR A 3 -1.61 14.47 -11.32
N ALA A 4 -2.79 15.06 -11.56
CA ALA A 4 -4.05 14.43 -11.22
C ALA A 4 -4.18 13.04 -11.86
N GLN A 5 -3.73 12.87 -13.11
CA GLN A 5 -3.71 11.56 -13.77
C GLN A 5 -2.89 10.52 -13.00
N SER A 6 -1.70 10.89 -12.49
CA SER A 6 -0.86 9.99 -11.69
C SER A 6 -1.57 9.54 -10.40
N PHE A 7 -2.28 10.47 -9.75
CA PHE A 7 -3.04 10.17 -8.54
C PHE A 7 -4.18 9.17 -8.82
N PHE A 8 -4.96 9.40 -9.87
CA PHE A 8 -6.08 8.53 -10.23
C PHE A 8 -5.58 7.13 -10.59
N ALA A 9 -4.50 7.04 -11.37
CA ALA A 9 -3.86 5.77 -11.68
C ALA A 9 -3.38 5.02 -10.42
N ALA A 10 -2.76 5.71 -9.46
CA ALA A 10 -2.32 5.12 -8.20
C ALA A 10 -3.48 4.60 -7.33
N LYS A 11 -4.68 5.19 -7.47
CA LYS A 11 -5.90 4.74 -6.78
C LYS A 11 -6.72 3.73 -7.58
N GLY A 12 -6.26 3.37 -8.78
CA GLY A 12 -6.99 2.49 -9.69
C GLY A 12 -8.33 3.08 -10.13
N LEU A 13 -8.38 4.41 -10.29
CA LEU A 13 -9.53 5.17 -10.76
C LEU A 13 -9.39 5.48 -12.25
N PRO A 14 -10.48 5.42 -13.03
CA PRO A 14 -10.46 5.78 -14.43
C PRO A 14 -10.15 7.28 -14.58
N PHE A 15 -9.31 7.61 -15.56
CA PHE A 15 -8.99 8.99 -15.91
C PHE A 15 -9.35 9.23 -17.37
N SER A 16 -10.51 9.83 -17.59
CA SER A 16 -11.02 10.12 -18.93
C SER A 16 -10.69 11.55 -19.37
N LYS A 17 -10.83 11.82 -20.67
CA LYS A 17 -10.71 13.20 -21.21
C LYS A 17 -11.77 14.14 -20.60
N SER A 18 -12.98 13.63 -20.32
CA SER A 18 -14.03 14.39 -19.64
C SER A 18 -13.60 14.75 -18.21
N THR A 19 -13.01 13.79 -17.50
CA THR A 19 -12.46 14.00 -16.15
C THR A 19 -11.38 15.09 -16.17
N ALA A 20 -10.43 15.02 -17.11
CA ALA A 20 -9.40 16.02 -17.26
C ALA A 20 -9.96 17.43 -17.54
N GLN A 21 -11.00 17.52 -18.38
CA GLN A 21 -11.66 18.78 -18.70
C GLN A 21 -12.37 19.38 -17.48
N THR A 22 -13.15 18.58 -16.75
CA THR A 22 -13.82 19.03 -15.52
C THR A 22 -12.80 19.52 -14.50
N LEU A 23 -11.71 18.77 -14.28
CA LEU A 23 -10.64 19.18 -13.37
C LEU A 23 -9.99 20.50 -13.80
N SER A 24 -9.76 20.68 -15.11
CA SER A 24 -9.20 21.92 -15.65
C SER A 24 -10.14 23.12 -15.46
N GLN A 25 -11.45 22.92 -15.65
CA GLN A 25 -12.47 23.94 -15.40
C GLN A 25 -12.58 24.34 -13.93
N GLN A 26 -12.27 23.41 -13.02
CA GLN A 26 -12.21 23.66 -11.58
C GLN A 26 -10.85 24.23 -11.13
N GLY A 27 -9.92 24.49 -12.06
CA GLY A 27 -8.61 25.06 -11.75
C GLY A 27 -7.62 24.07 -11.11
N VAL A 28 -7.84 22.76 -11.26
CA VAL A 28 -6.94 21.72 -10.73
C VAL A 28 -5.73 21.59 -11.65
N LEU A 29 -4.57 22.07 -11.19
CA LEU A 29 -3.32 22.04 -11.95
C LEU A 29 -2.42 20.86 -11.55
N SER A 30 -2.63 20.33 -10.35
CA SER A 30 -1.83 19.27 -9.76
C SER A 30 -2.65 18.32 -8.90
N SER A 31 -2.07 17.16 -8.55
CA SER A 31 -2.71 16.22 -7.60
C SER A 31 -2.95 16.84 -6.22
N SER A 32 -2.16 17.83 -5.83
CA SER A 32 -2.34 18.55 -4.56
C SER A 32 -3.61 19.39 -4.54
N ASP A 33 -4.04 19.89 -5.70
CA ASP A 33 -5.20 20.78 -5.81
C ASP A 33 -6.53 20.01 -5.69
N LEU A 34 -6.51 18.69 -5.88
CA LEU A 34 -7.67 17.82 -5.72
C LEU A 34 -8.31 17.94 -4.34
N ARG A 35 -7.53 18.26 -3.30
CA ARG A 35 -8.03 18.42 -1.92
C ARG A 35 -8.94 19.63 -1.75
N TYR A 36 -8.88 20.60 -2.67
CA TYR A 36 -9.66 21.84 -2.62
C TYR A 36 -10.94 21.77 -3.46
N LEU A 37 -11.18 20.66 -4.16
CA LEU A 37 -12.45 20.44 -4.84
C LEU A 37 -13.59 20.29 -3.83
N ASP A 38 -14.82 20.47 -4.29
CA ASP A 38 -15.97 20.00 -3.54
C ASP A 38 -16.09 18.47 -3.69
N GLU A 39 -16.50 17.78 -2.62
CA GLU A 39 -16.72 16.33 -2.64
C GLU A 39 -17.71 15.95 -3.75
N SER A 40 -18.76 16.75 -3.94
CA SER A 40 -19.80 16.52 -4.94
C SER A 40 -19.23 16.57 -6.37
N VAL A 41 -18.30 17.49 -6.62
CA VAL A 41 -17.61 17.60 -7.90
C VAL A 41 -16.72 16.39 -8.13
N PHE A 42 -15.92 16.01 -7.12
CA PHE A 42 -15.03 14.86 -7.22
C PHE A 42 -15.79 13.54 -7.39
N MET A 43 -16.86 13.32 -6.63
CA MET A 43 -17.75 12.15 -6.77
C MET A 43 -18.52 12.17 -8.09
N GLY A 44 -18.90 13.35 -8.58
CA GLY A 44 -19.58 13.54 -9.87
C GLY A 44 -18.78 13.00 -11.06
N LEU A 45 -17.44 12.99 -10.97
CA LEU A 45 -16.56 12.40 -11.99
C LEU A 45 -16.79 10.89 -12.19
N PHE A 46 -17.39 10.22 -11.21
CA PHE A 46 -17.58 8.76 -11.19
C PHE A 46 -19.05 8.35 -11.06
N ALA A 47 -20.00 9.29 -11.18
CA ALA A 47 -21.43 9.01 -10.99
C ALA A 47 -21.98 7.95 -11.95
N GLY A 48 -21.42 7.85 -13.17
CA GLY A 48 -21.78 6.84 -14.17
C GLY A 48 -20.93 5.55 -14.12
N GLU A 49 -19.97 5.45 -13.19
CA GLU A 49 -19.09 4.30 -13.09
C GLU A 49 -19.69 3.17 -12.24
N LYS A 50 -19.07 1.98 -12.31
CA LYS A 50 -19.47 0.83 -11.51
C LYS A 50 -19.37 1.13 -9.99
N PRO A 51 -20.22 0.52 -9.13
CA PRO A 51 -20.20 0.76 -7.68
C PRO A 51 -18.83 0.55 -7.03
N ILE A 52 -18.04 -0.41 -7.53
CA ILE A 52 -16.67 -0.68 -7.07
C ILE A 52 -15.77 0.54 -7.26
N ILE A 53 -15.89 1.24 -8.41
CA ILE A 53 -15.11 2.43 -8.71
C ILE A 53 -15.57 3.61 -7.86
N GLN A 54 -16.88 3.78 -7.67
CA GLN A 54 -17.42 4.82 -6.79
C GLN A 54 -16.94 4.65 -5.34
N ASN A 55 -16.91 3.41 -4.83
CA ASN A 55 -16.38 3.11 -3.50
C ASN A 55 -14.88 3.44 -3.39
N LYS A 56 -14.08 3.10 -4.41
CA LYS A 56 -12.66 3.49 -4.47
C LYS A 56 -12.48 5.00 -4.51
N ALA A 57 -13.30 5.70 -5.28
CA ALA A 57 -13.26 7.15 -5.38
C ALA A 57 -13.57 7.76 -4.00
N LYS A 58 -14.59 7.28 -3.30
CA LYS A 58 -14.94 7.74 -1.95
C LYS A 58 -13.80 7.50 -0.95
N ALA A 59 -13.10 6.37 -1.04
CA ALA A 59 -11.93 6.09 -0.22
C ALA A 59 -10.77 7.06 -0.55
N ALA A 60 -10.47 7.27 -1.83
CA ALA A 60 -9.45 8.21 -2.28
C ALA A 60 -9.76 9.65 -1.85
N TRP A 61 -11.03 10.05 -1.88
CA TRP A 61 -11.50 11.34 -1.37
C TRP A 61 -11.21 11.50 0.12
N LYS A 62 -11.57 10.50 0.93
CA LYS A 62 -11.29 10.50 2.36
C LYS A 62 -9.81 10.63 2.69
N GLU A 63 -8.93 10.03 1.89
CA GLU A 63 -7.47 10.17 2.08
C GLU A 63 -6.95 11.56 1.67
N LEU A 64 -7.60 12.22 0.70
CA LEU A 64 -7.26 13.58 0.27
C LEU A 64 -7.63 14.64 1.33
N VAL A 65 -8.80 14.49 1.96
CA VAL A 65 -9.32 15.47 2.94
C VAL A 65 -8.91 15.19 4.37
N GLN A 66 -8.48 13.96 4.69
CA GLN A 66 -7.95 13.69 6.01
C GLN A 66 -6.63 14.43 6.20
N PRO A 67 -6.47 15.19 7.31
CA PRO A 67 -5.16 15.72 7.66
C PRO A 67 -4.18 14.55 7.78
N PRO A 68 -2.90 14.72 7.37
CA PRO A 68 -1.91 13.70 7.62
C PRO A 68 -1.94 13.41 9.12
N VAL A 69 -2.29 12.18 9.49
CA VAL A 69 -2.13 11.71 10.86
C VAL A 69 -0.62 11.73 11.08
N VAL A 70 -0.13 12.80 11.70
CA VAL A 70 1.22 12.83 12.24
C VAL A 70 1.18 11.82 13.37
N VAL A 71 1.48 10.57 13.06
CA VAL A 71 1.85 9.60 14.08
C VAL A 71 3.18 10.14 14.60
N GLN A 72 3.13 11.02 15.61
CA GLN A 72 4.27 11.23 16.47
C GLN A 72 4.59 9.85 17.01
N ALA A 73 5.59 9.20 16.41
CA ALA A 73 6.23 8.06 17.04
C ALA A 73 6.71 8.59 18.39
N SER A 74 5.94 8.30 19.44
CA SER A 74 6.43 8.46 20.79
C SER A 74 7.63 7.54 20.86
N ALA A 75 8.83 8.11 20.73
CA ALA A 75 10.07 7.42 20.99
C ALA A 75 10.07 7.06 22.48
N VAL A 76 9.41 5.96 22.83
CA VAL A 76 9.70 5.23 24.06
C VAL A 76 11.13 4.74 23.86
N GLY A 77 12.07 5.44 24.49
CA GLY A 77 13.46 5.08 24.48
C GLY A 77 13.61 3.66 25.04
N GLN A 78 13.95 2.71 24.17
CA GLN A 78 14.56 1.47 24.62
C GLN A 78 16.05 1.74 24.81
N PRO A 79 16.59 1.69 26.04
CA PRO A 79 18.03 1.68 26.21
C PRO A 79 18.58 0.40 25.57
N PHE A 80 19.60 0.56 24.73
CA PHE A 80 20.35 -0.52 24.11
C PHE A 80 20.94 -1.40 25.21
N ASN A 81 20.37 -2.58 25.43
CA ASN A 81 20.96 -3.60 26.28
C ASN A 81 21.84 -4.50 25.41
N PHE A 82 23.14 -4.20 25.36
CA PHE A 82 24.14 -5.18 24.91
C PHE A 82 24.31 -6.20 26.04
N SER A 83 23.55 -7.28 26.01
CA SER A 83 23.75 -8.42 26.91
C SER A 83 23.44 -9.72 26.20
N ALA A 84 24.54 -10.36 25.77
CA ALA A 84 24.80 -11.79 25.61
C ALA A 84 23.80 -12.67 24.81
N ALA A 85 24.36 -13.36 23.81
CA ALA A 85 23.75 -14.48 23.08
C ALA A 85 23.28 -15.62 24.01
N PRO A 86 22.42 -16.52 23.50
CA PRO A 86 22.98 -17.77 22.98
C PRO A 86 22.39 -18.28 21.66
N ALA A 87 23.10 -19.26 21.11
CA ALA A 87 22.96 -19.92 19.83
C ALA A 87 21.64 -20.65 19.59
N ALA A 88 21.28 -20.77 18.30
CA ALA A 88 21.10 -22.04 17.57
C ALA A 88 20.00 -21.90 16.51
N SER A 89 20.37 -22.00 15.25
CA SER A 89 19.49 -22.54 14.22
C SER A 89 20.35 -23.35 13.27
N SER A 90 20.45 -24.63 13.59
CA SER A 90 20.89 -25.68 12.67
C SER A 90 20.17 -25.49 11.34
N ILE A 91 20.91 -25.06 10.32
CA ILE A 91 20.52 -25.29 8.94
C ILE A 91 21.26 -26.56 8.54
N ALA A 92 20.58 -27.70 8.66
CA ALA A 92 21.01 -28.91 7.98
C ALA A 92 20.71 -28.72 6.48
N PRO A 93 21.70 -28.77 5.57
CA PRO A 93 21.43 -28.85 4.15
C PRO A 93 20.83 -30.24 3.84
N MET A 94 19.70 -30.26 3.13
CA MET A 94 19.12 -31.48 2.56
C MET A 94 20.04 -32.01 1.46
N ASP A 95 20.70 -33.13 1.79
CA ASP A 95 21.04 -34.32 0.99
C ASP A 95 21.30 -34.17 -0.53
N ILE A 96 22.55 -34.38 -0.96
CA ILE A 96 22.90 -34.86 -2.30
C ILE A 96 24.00 -35.94 -2.18
N GLU A 97 23.57 -37.15 -2.53
CA GLU A 97 24.31 -38.25 -3.14
C GLU A 97 25.16 -39.23 -2.29
N SER A 98 24.79 -40.51 -2.47
CA SER A 98 25.67 -41.68 -2.61
C SER A 98 26.48 -42.13 -1.40
N GLN A 99 25.98 -43.15 -0.69
CA GLN A 99 26.48 -44.54 -0.84
C GLN A 99 25.91 -45.49 0.24
N GLY A 100 25.43 -46.66 -0.18
CA GLY A 100 25.70 -47.93 0.51
C GLY A 100 24.91 -48.32 1.79
N LYS A 101 23.71 -48.87 1.58
CA LYS A 101 23.11 -50.09 2.20
C LYS A 101 24.11 -51.04 2.93
N PRO A 102 23.75 -51.95 3.89
CA PRO A 102 22.44 -52.32 4.52
C PRO A 102 22.42 -52.54 6.06
N ALA A 103 21.20 -52.84 6.57
CA ALA A 103 20.84 -53.87 7.58
C ALA A 103 21.30 -53.67 9.05
N ALA A 104 20.54 -54.02 10.09
CA ALA A 104 19.25 -54.71 10.23
C ALA A 104 18.75 -54.50 11.68
N GLY A 105 17.44 -54.70 11.88
CA GLY A 105 16.78 -55.20 13.11
C GLY A 105 17.09 -54.47 14.44
N GLY A 106 16.12 -53.87 15.10
CA GLY A 106 15.00 -54.60 15.66
C GLY A 106 15.23 -54.75 17.17
N VAL A 107 14.48 -53.95 17.94
CA VAL A 107 14.39 -54.02 19.40
C VAL A 107 13.96 -55.41 19.85
N THR A 108 14.64 -55.95 20.87
CA THR A 108 14.10 -56.43 22.17
C THR A 108 15.21 -57.15 22.92
#